data_AF-A0A0R3QV30-F1
#
_entry.id   AF-A0A0R3QV30-F1
#
_cell.length_a   1.000
_cell.length_b   1.000
_cell.length_c   1.000
_cell.angle_alpha   90.00
_cell.angle_beta   90.00
_cell.angle_gamma   90.00
#
_symmetry.space_group_name_H-M   'P 1'
#
loop_
_entity.id
_entity.type
_entity.pdbx_description
1 polymer ?
#
loop_
_entity_poly.entity_id
_entity_poly.type
_entity_poly.pdbx_seq_one_letter_code
_entity_poly.pdbx_strand_id
1 'polypeptide(L)' 'MPPRKGKVKEDQPVVTLGPQAKEGENIFGVAHIFASFNDTFVHVTDLSG' A
#
# COMPACT_ATOMS: atom_id res chain seq x y z
N MET A 1 -41.64 11.61 -8.27
CA MET A 1 -40.33 11.02 -8.65
C MET A 1 -39.93 10.01 -7.59
N PRO A 2 -39.59 8.76 -7.96
CA PRO A 2 -39.17 7.76 -6.99
C PRO A 2 -37.75 8.11 -6.49
N PRO A 3 -37.45 7.96 -5.18
CA PRO A 3 -36.13 8.26 -4.66
C PRO A 3 -35.13 7.25 -5.20
N ARG A 4 -34.08 7.73 -5.89
CA ARG A 4 -32.96 6.89 -6.30
C ARG A 4 -32.28 6.38 -5.05
N LYS A 5 -32.42 5.09 -4.78
CA LYS A 5 -31.68 4.35 -3.75
C LYS A 5 -30.20 4.48 -4.09
N GLY A 6 -29.52 5.44 -3.44
CA GLY A 6 -28.08 5.60 -3.56
C GLY A 6 -27.42 4.30 -3.15
N LYS A 7 -26.54 3.76 -4.00
CA LYS A 7 -25.72 2.62 -3.62
C LYS A 7 -24.91 3.03 -2.39
N VAL A 8 -25.24 2.45 -1.25
CA VAL A 8 -24.40 2.49 -0.06
C VAL A 8 -23.06 1.90 -0.49
N LYS A 9 -22.01 2.71 -0.50
CA LYS A 9 -20.64 2.19 -0.58
C LYS A 9 -20.45 1.41 0.70
N GLU A 10 -20.64 0.10 0.63
CA GLU A 10 -20.14 -0.81 1.64
C GLU A 10 -18.62 -0.59 1.68
N ASP A 11 -18.14 -0.11 2.83
CA ASP A 11 -16.71 -0.04 3.13
C ASP A 11 -16.18 -1.47 3.07
N GLN A 12 -15.57 -1.83 1.95
CA GLN A 12 -14.88 -3.11 1.83
C GLN A 12 -13.78 -3.11 2.88
N PRO A 13 -13.74 -4.09 3.81
CA PRO A 13 -12.69 -4.13 4.82
C PRO A 13 -11.34 -4.23 4.09
N VAL A 14 -10.46 -3.25 4.33
CA VAL A 14 -9.09 -3.25 3.81
C VAL A 14 -8.34 -4.39 4.50
N VAL A 15 -8.41 -5.58 3.93
CA VAL A 15 -7.68 -6.75 4.41
C VAL A 15 -6.20 -6.52 4.10
N THR A 16 -5.44 -6.17 5.12
CA THR A 16 -3.99 -5.96 5.00
C THR A 16 -3.31 -7.32 5.20
N LEU A 17 -2.77 -7.91 4.13
CA LEU A 17 -2.14 -9.24 4.14
C LEU A 17 -0.65 -9.21 4.57
N GLY A 18 -0.18 -8.06 5.05
CA GLY A 18 1.20 -7.87 5.49
C GLY A 18 1.46 -8.38 6.91
N PRO A 19 2.74 -8.49 7.30
CA PRO A 19 3.10 -8.87 8.66
C PRO A 19 2.50 -7.88 9.68
N GLN A 20 1.91 -8.43 10.74
CA GLN A 20 1.39 -7.63 11.86
C GLN A 20 2.56 -7.28 12.78
N ALA A 21 3.10 -6.06 12.65
CA ALA A 21 4.11 -5.55 13.58
C ALA A 21 3.53 -5.49 14.99
N LYS A 22 4.28 -6.00 15.97
CA LYS A 22 3.98 -5.77 17.38
C LYS A 22 4.43 -4.37 17.79
N GLU A 23 3.91 -3.87 18.91
CA GLU A 23 4.33 -2.58 19.46
C GLU A 23 5.85 -2.57 19.71
N GLY A 24 6.57 -1.65 19.05
CA GLY A 24 8.03 -1.54 19.11
C GLY A 24 8.80 -2.32 18.04
N GLU A 25 8.12 -3.02 17.11
CA GLU A 25 8.74 -3.74 16.01
C GLU A 25 8.72 -2.94 14.69
N ASN A 26 9.87 -2.86 14.01
CA ASN A 26 9.98 -2.23 12.70
C ASN A 26 9.96 -3.28 11.59
N ILE A 27 9.11 -3.08 10.58
CA ILE A 27 9.12 -3.87 9.34
C ILE A 27 10.04 -3.18 8.34
N PHE A 28 11.14 -3.84 7.98
CA PHE A 28 12.13 -3.32 7.04
C PHE A 28 11.86 -3.83 5.62
N GLY A 29 12.00 -2.93 4.64
CA GLY A 29 12.08 -3.24 3.21
C GLY A 29 13.19 -2.43 2.57
N VAL A 30 13.64 -2.83 1.39
CA VAL A 30 14.70 -2.15 0.64
C VAL A 30 14.06 -1.31 -0.47
N ALA A 31 14.29 0.00 -0.44
CA ALA A 31 13.86 0.90 -1.51
C ALA A 31 14.99 1.11 -2.51
N HIS A 32 14.84 0.55 -3.70
CA HIS A 32 15.70 0.80 -4.86
C HIS A 32 15.26 2.09 -5.53
N ILE A 33 16.06 3.15 -5.34
CA ILE A 33 15.80 4.46 -5.94
C ILE A 33 16.70 4.61 -7.16
N PHE A 34 16.11 4.53 -8.34
CA PHE A 34 16.80 4.85 -9.59
C PHE A 34 16.48 6.30 -9.95
N ALA A 35 17.46 7.17 -9.90
CA ALA A 35 17.33 8.56 -10.32
C ALA A 35 18.24 8.82 -11.52
N SER A 36 17.63 9.02 -12.69
CA SER A 36 18.31 9.40 -13.92
C SER A 36 17.89 10.80 -14.34
N PHE A 37 18.58 11.35 -15.34
CA PHE A 37 18.28 12.69 -15.88
C PHE A 37 16.88 12.80 -16.50
N ASN A 38 16.26 11.68 -16.87
CA ASN A 38 14.98 11.66 -17.56
C ASN A 38 13.86 10.97 -16.76
N ASP A 39 14.18 10.23 -15.70
CA ASP A 39 13.18 9.50 -14.93
C ASP A 39 13.66 9.12 -13.52
N THR A 40 12.70 8.94 -12.61
CA THR A 40 12.91 8.51 -11.23
C THR A 40 11.99 7.33 -10.89
N PHE A 41 12.57 6.19 -10.53
CA PHE A 41 11.83 5.02 -10.03
C PHE A 41 12.13 4.76 -8.56
N VAL A 42 11.09 4.36 -7.84
CA VAL A 42 11.20 3.83 -6.47
C VAL A 42 10.60 2.44 -6.49
N HIS A 43 11.45 1.43 -6.32
CA HIS A 43 11.04 0.02 -6.29
C HIS A 43 11.34 -0.55 -4.91
N VAL A 44 10.30 -0.90 -4.15
CA VAL A 44 10.43 -1.44 -2.79
C VAL A 44 10.33 -2.95 -2.84
N THR A 45 11.34 -3.63 -2.29
CA THR A 45 11.45 -5.08 -2.22
C THR A 45 11.71 -5.52 -0.79
N ASP A 46 11.72 -6.83 -0.54
CA ASP A 46 12.22 -7.36 0.71
C ASP A 46 13.75 -7.31 0.75
N LEU A 47 14.34 -7.84 1.84
CA LEU A 47 15.79 -7.82 2.05
C LEU A 47 16.57 -8.67 1.04
N SER A 48 15.90 -9.58 0.31
CA SER A 48 16.52 -10.34 -0.78
C SER A 48 16.72 -9.53 -2.05
N GLY A 49 15.88 -8.51 -2.30
CA GLY A 49 15.92 -7.70 -3.52
C GLY A 49 15.18 -8.33 -4.68
#